data_AF-A0AAU3UL00-F1
#
_entry.id   AF-A0AAU3UL00-F1
#
_cell.length_a   1.000
_cell.length_b   1.000
_cell.length_c   1.000
_cell.angle_alpha   90.00
_cell.angle_beta   90.00
_cell.angle_gamma   90.00
#
_symmetry.space_group_name_H-M   'P 1'
#
loop_
_entity.id
_entity.type
_entity.pdbx_description
1 polymer ?
#
loop_
_entity_poly.entity_id
_entity_poly.type
_entity_poly.pdbx_seq_one_letter_code
_entity_poly.pdbx_strand_id
1 'polypeptide(L)'
;MQIVDTQKFQLTADPQDAAGYDVDAAISFSVDNSAVASIVDVTLDDGTIDPKSKWIVSGQPGSAVVTVSVPTSEGNPDLTATLAVDVVPGGVAIVNLVAGDAVDK
;
A
#
# COMPACT_ATOMS: atom_id res chain seq x y z
N MET A 1 -4.37 2.08 -7.94
CA MET A 1 -5.34 2.91 -7.20
C MET A 1 -5.09 4.36 -7.55
N GLN A 2 -6.15 5.16 -7.71
CA GLN A 2 -6.00 6.58 -8.05
C GLN A 2 -6.53 7.47 -6.92
N ILE A 3 -5.80 8.54 -6.61
CA ILE A 3 -6.18 9.58 -5.62
C ILE A 3 -5.90 10.97 -6.20
N VAL A 4 -6.61 12.00 -5.71
CA VAL A 4 -6.24 13.39 -6.05
C VAL A 4 -5.13 13.91 -5.14
N ASP A 5 -4.40 14.93 -5.58
CA ASP A 5 -3.29 15.61 -4.89
C ASP A 5 -3.58 16.19 -3.49
N THR A 6 -4.82 16.12 -3.02
CA THR A 6 -5.28 16.55 -1.68
C THR A 6 -5.76 15.40 -0.81
N GLN A 7 -5.62 14.15 -1.26
CA GLN A 7 -6.16 12.98 -0.60
C GLN A 7 -5.09 12.11 0.06
N LYS A 8 -5.56 11.29 0.99
CA LYS A 8 -4.82 10.17 1.54
C LYS A 8 -5.75 8.99 1.73
N PHE A 9 -5.19 7.79 1.76
CA PHE A 9 -5.92 6.58 2.11
C PHE A 9 -5.09 5.72 3.07
N GLN A 10 -5.78 4.92 3.87
CA GLN A 10 -5.13 3.96 4.75
C GLN A 10 -4.86 2.68 3.96
N LEU A 11 -3.63 2.20 4.02
CA LEU A 11 -3.24 0.90 3.54
C LEU A 11 -2.92 0.01 4.74
N THR A 12 -3.61 -1.12 4.83
CA THR A 12 -3.43 -2.10 5.90
C THR A 12 -2.92 -3.40 5.30
N ALA A 13 -1.87 -3.94 5.91
CA ALA A 13 -1.34 -5.25 5.58
C ALA A 13 -1.71 -6.23 6.70
N ASP A 14 -2.29 -7.36 6.32
CA ASP A 14 -2.70 -8.40 7.26
C ASP A 14 -2.11 -9.75 6.83
N PRO A 15 -0.87 -10.06 7.23
CA PRO A 15 -0.22 -11.30 6.84
C PRO A 15 -0.88 -12.49 7.51
N GLN A 16 -1.23 -13.49 6.71
CA GLN A 16 -1.76 -14.77 7.15
C GLN A 16 -0.90 -15.91 6.62
N ASP A 17 -0.84 -17.01 7.37
CA ASP A 17 -0.22 -18.24 6.91
C ASP A 17 -1.08 -18.94 5.84
N ALA A 18 -0.57 -20.02 5.26
CA ALA A 18 -1.28 -20.76 4.22
C ALA A 18 -2.60 -21.41 4.70
N ALA A 19 -2.82 -21.51 6.02
CA ALA A 19 -4.05 -22.01 6.61
C ALA A 19 -5.02 -20.87 7.01
N GLY A 20 -4.64 -19.60 6.80
CA GLY A 20 -5.46 -18.43 7.07
C GLY A 20 -5.34 -17.89 8.50
N TYR A 21 -4.31 -18.29 9.26
CA TYR A 21 -4.07 -17.75 10.60
C TYR A 21 -3.18 -16.52 10.57
N ASP A 22 -3.48 -15.57 11.44
CA ASP A 22 -2.68 -14.35 11.61
C ASP A 22 -1.22 -14.68 11.96
N VAL A 23 -0.31 -14.01 11.27
CA VAL A 23 1.13 -14.12 11.53
C VAL A 23 1.61 -12.86 12.23
N ASP A 24 2.26 -13.04 13.39
CA ASP A 24 2.98 -11.97 14.07
C ASP A 24 4.36 -11.79 13.43
N ALA A 25 4.40 -11.05 12.32
CA ALA A 25 5.61 -10.74 11.57
C ALA A 25 5.76 -9.22 11.38
N ALA A 26 7.00 -8.76 11.36
CA ALA A 26 7.31 -7.36 11.10
C ALA A 26 6.89 -7.00 9.67
N ILE A 27 6.11 -5.93 9.51
CA ILE A 27 5.67 -5.45 8.19
C ILE A 27 6.50 -4.22 7.82
N SER A 28 7.06 -4.23 6.62
CA SER A 28 7.76 -3.09 6.05
C SER A 28 6.98 -2.50 4.88
N PHE A 29 6.93 -1.17 4.84
CA PHE A 29 6.29 -0.42 3.77
C PHE A 29 7.34 0.47 3.10
N SER A 30 7.31 0.53 1.78
CA SER A 30 8.16 1.40 0.98
C SER A 30 7.40 1.98 -0.20
N VAL A 31 7.89 3.11 -0.70
CA VAL A 31 7.39 3.74 -1.92
C VAL A 31 8.60 4.04 -2.79
N ASP A 32 8.50 3.73 -4.08
CA ASP A 32 9.57 3.94 -5.05
C ASP A 32 9.80 5.42 -5.40
N ASN A 33 8.75 6.25 -5.29
CA ASN A 33 8.79 7.67 -5.59
C ASN A 33 8.09 8.51 -4.51
N SER A 34 8.88 8.99 -3.55
CA SER A 34 8.40 9.78 -2.41
C SER A 34 7.88 11.18 -2.79
N ALA A 35 8.18 11.68 -4.00
CA ALA A 35 7.63 12.95 -4.47
C ALA A 35 6.17 12.82 -4.92
N VAL A 36 5.77 11.63 -5.38
CA VAL A 36 4.41 11.35 -5.83
C VAL A 36 3.54 10.85 -4.68
N ALA A 37 4.03 9.94 -3.85
CA ALA A 37 3.30 9.45 -2.68
C ALA A 37 4.25 9.28 -1.50
N SER A 38 3.77 9.58 -0.29
CA SER A 38 4.54 9.39 0.94
C SER A 38 3.81 8.49 1.93
N ILE A 39 4.57 7.85 2.81
CA ILE A 39 4.07 6.92 3.82
C ILE A 39 4.17 7.62 5.18
N VAL A 40 3.07 7.64 5.91
CA VAL A 40 2.99 8.22 7.26
C VAL A 40 2.38 7.19 8.21
N ASP A 41 2.86 7.16 9.44
CA ASP A 41 2.34 6.27 10.47
C ASP A 41 0.87 6.56 10.79
N VAL A 42 0.11 5.49 11.04
CA VAL A 42 -1.23 5.59 11.62
C VAL A 42 -1.08 5.58 13.14
N THR A 43 -1.67 6.57 13.82
CA THR A 43 -1.72 6.64 15.28
C THR A 43 -3.09 6.14 15.76
N LEU A 44 -3.09 5.24 16.73
CA LEU A 44 -4.27 4.71 17.40
C LEU A 44 -4.80 5.70 18.46
N ASP A 45 -6.02 5.47 18.93
CA ASP A 45 -6.70 6.35 19.91
C ASP A 45 -5.93 6.48 21.24
N ASP A 46 -5.11 5.48 21.59
CA ASP A 46 -4.26 5.48 22.79
C ASP A 46 -2.91 6.19 22.59
N GLY A 47 -2.66 6.74 21.40
CA GLY A 47 -1.44 7.45 21.03
C GLY A 47 -0.30 6.56 20.54
N THR A 48 -0.49 5.23 20.45
CA THR A 48 0.50 4.31 19.89
C THR A 48 0.44 4.25 18.36
N ILE A 49 1.48 3.74 17.71
CA ILE A 49 1.52 3.56 16.24
C ILE A 49 0.95 2.19 15.89
N ASP A 50 0.03 2.15 14.92
CA ASP A 50 -0.42 0.90 14.30
C ASP A 50 0.71 0.30 13.45
N PRO A 51 1.23 -0.90 13.79
CA PRO A 51 2.29 -1.54 13.02
C PRO A 51 1.80 -2.10 11.67
N LYS A 52 0.50 -2.38 11.52
CA LYS A 52 -0.09 -3.01 10.34
C LYS A 52 -0.60 -2.02 9.30
N SER A 53 -0.81 -0.76 9.69
CA SER A 53 -1.38 0.26 8.81
C SER A 53 -0.48 1.46 8.60
N LYS A 54 -0.52 2.02 7.40
CA LYS A 54 0.09 3.32 7.05
C LYS A 54 -0.89 4.19 6.29
N TRP A 55 -0.75 5.51 6.45
CA TRP A 55 -1.34 6.47 5.53
C TRP A 55 -0.47 6.59 4.28
N ILE A 56 -1.07 6.41 3.12
CA ILE A 56 -0.48 6.79 1.84
C ILE A 56 -1.03 8.18 1.48
N VAL A 57 -0.15 9.16 1.47
CA VAL A 57 -0.48 10.58 1.30
C VAL A 57 -0.03 11.04 -0.08
N SER A 58 -0.95 11.68 -0.83
CA SER A 58 -0.64 12.23 -2.15
C SER A 58 0.41 13.35 -2.08
N GLY A 59 1.29 13.37 -3.07
CA GLY A 59 2.24 14.43 -3.34
C GLY A 59 1.99 15.05 -4.72
N GLN A 60 3.01 15.10 -5.56
CA GLN A 60 2.92 15.63 -6.91
C GLN A 60 2.15 14.66 -7.83
N PRO A 61 1.44 15.17 -8.86
CA PRO A 61 0.83 14.32 -9.87
C PRO A 61 1.86 13.40 -10.56
N GLY A 62 1.50 12.13 -10.72
CA GLY A 62 2.37 11.09 -11.25
C GLY A 62 1.98 9.70 -10.73
N SER A 63 2.86 8.73 -10.96
CA SER A 63 2.66 7.35 -10.51
C SER A 63 3.77 6.92 -9.56
N ALA A 64 3.40 6.13 -8.55
CA ALA A 64 4.30 5.48 -7.61
C ALA A 64 3.82 4.05 -7.34
N VAL A 65 4.71 3.18 -6.88
CA VAL A 65 4.40 1.84 -6.40
C VAL A 65 4.71 1.76 -4.92
N VAL A 66 3.68 1.44 -4.14
CA VAL A 66 3.83 1.09 -2.73
C VAL A 66 4.11 -0.41 -2.65
N THR A 67 5.18 -0.78 -1.96
CA THR A 67 5.54 -2.18 -1.71
C THR A 67 5.43 -2.47 -0.23
N VAL A 68 4.69 -3.53 0.10
CA VAL A 68 4.62 -4.13 1.43
C VAL A 68 5.47 -5.41 1.40
N SER A 69 6.36 -5.57 2.37
CA SER A 69 7.13 -6.81 2.54
C SER A 69 6.98 -7.36 3.97
N VAL A 70 6.78 -8.67 4.05
CA VAL A 70 6.71 -9.44 5.30
C VAL A 70 7.74 -10.56 5.22
N PRO A 71 8.71 -10.61 6.16
CA PRO A 71 9.74 -11.63 6.15
C PRO A 71 9.13 -13.00 6.41
N THR A 72 9.63 -14.00 5.70
CA THR A 72 9.28 -15.39 5.96
C THR A 72 10.36 -16.06 6.82
N SER A 73 10.06 -17.28 7.30
CA SER A 73 11.04 -18.07 8.06
C SER A 73 12.30 -18.37 7.25
N GLU A 74 13.44 -18.53 7.95
CA GLU A 74 14.77 -18.68 7.34
C GLU A 74 14.76 -19.69 6.17
N GLY A 75 15.13 -19.20 4.98
CA GLY A 75 15.25 -19.97 3.75
C GLY A 75 14.16 -19.75 2.71
N ASN A 76 13.08 -19.03 3.04
CA ASN A 76 12.03 -18.65 2.10
C ASN A 76 12.18 -17.17 1.65
N PRO A 77 11.70 -16.81 0.44
CA PRO A 77 11.62 -15.41 0.04
C PRO A 77 10.55 -14.66 0.84
N ASP A 78 10.76 -13.37 1.06
CA ASP A 78 9.77 -12.50 1.70
C ASP A 78 8.45 -12.48 0.90
N LEU A 79 7.33 -12.42 1.61
CA LEU A 79 6.04 -12.17 0.99
C LEU A 79 5.94 -10.69 0.64
N THR A 80 5.76 -10.40 -0.64
CA THR A 80 5.64 -9.02 -1.12
C THR A 80 4.31 -8.79 -1.81
N ALA A 81 3.73 -7.63 -1.56
CA ALA A 81 2.55 -7.14 -2.25
C ALA A 81 2.81 -5.71 -2.72
N THR A 82 2.43 -5.42 -3.96
CA THR A 82 2.60 -4.10 -4.56
C THR A 82 1.26 -3.48 -4.90
N LEU A 83 1.10 -2.19 -4.62
CA LEU A 83 -0.02 -1.39 -5.04
C LEU A 83 0.49 -0.19 -5.84
N ALA A 84 0.11 -0.13 -7.11
CA ALA A 84 0.31 1.07 -7.91
C ALA A 84 -0.62 2.20 -7.40
N VAL A 85 -0.08 3.39 -7.25
CA VAL A 85 -0.76 4.61 -6.80
C VAL A 85 -0.54 5.69 -7.85
N ASP A 86 -1.63 6.19 -8.41
CA ASP A 86 -1.64 7.31 -9.34
C ASP A 86 -2.20 8.54 -8.64
N VAL A 87 -1.39 9.58 -8.53
CA VAL A 87 -1.81 10.89 -8.05
C VAL A 87 -2.17 11.76 -9.24
N VAL A 88 -3.39 12.28 -9.24
CA VAL A 88 -3.85 13.21 -10.28
C VAL A 88 -4.10 14.61 -9.71
N PRO A 89 -3.99 15.65 -10.53
CA PRO A 89 -4.36 16.99 -10.10
C PRO A 89 -5.83 17.04 -9.68
N GLY A 90 -6.16 17.90 -8.72
CA GLY A 90 -7.55 18.23 -8.44
C GLY A 90 -8.25 18.89 -9.64
N GLY A 91 -9.56 18.64 -9.79
CA GLY A 91 -10.40 19.35 -10.77
C GLY A 91 -10.23 18.94 -12.25
N VAL A 92 -9.47 17.89 -12.54
CA VAL A 92 -9.39 17.30 -13.89
C VAL A 92 -10.20 16.03 -14.01
N ALA A 93 -10.49 15.62 -15.25
CA ALA A 93 -11.12 14.34 -15.53
C ALA A 93 -10.20 13.17 -15.11
N ILE A 94 -10.81 12.11 -14.58
CA ILE A 94 -10.15 10.90 -14.13
C ILE A 94 -10.37 9.78 -15.16
N VAL A 95 -9.32 9.01 -15.46
CA VAL A 95 -9.39 7.83 -16.31
C VAL A 95 -9.39 6.58 -15.43
N ASN A 96 -10.48 5.82 -15.46
CA ASN A 96 -10.60 4.57 -14.71
C ASN A 96 -10.38 3.37 -15.62
N LEU A 97 -9.45 2.49 -15.24
CA LEU A 97 -9.26 1.18 -15.86
C LEU A 97 -9.90 0.12 -14.97
N VAL A 98 -10.73 -0.73 -15.58
CA VAL A 98 -11.32 -1.90 -14.91
C VAL A 98 -10.74 -3.14 -15.57
N ALA A 99 -10.03 -3.96 -14.79
CA ALA A 99 -9.55 -5.24 -15.28
C ALA A 99 -10.71 -6.20 -15.49
N GLY A 100 -10.68 -6.98 -16.57
CA GLY A 100 -11.54 -8.15 -16.72
C GLY A 100 -11.04 -9.32 -15.87
N ASP A 101 -11.84 -10.37 -15.78
CA ASP A 101 -11.46 -11.59 -15.06
C ASP A 101 -10.19 -12.21 -15.66
N ALA A 102 -9.33 -12.72 -14.78
CA ALA A 102 -8.24 -13.57 -15.20
C ALA A 102 -8.82 -14.87 -15.80
N VAL A 103 -8.38 -15.22 -16.99
CA VAL A 103 -8.72 -16.49 -17.65
C VAL A 103 -7.46 -17.32 -17.80
N ASP A 104 -7.60 -18.64 -17.65
CA ASP A 104 -6.49 -19.57 -17.89
C ASP A 104 -6.00 -19.48 -19.34
N LYS A 105 -4.70 -19.69 -19.52
CA LYS A 105 -4.05 -19.74 -20.83
C LYS A 105 -4.22 -21.11 -21.49
#